data_AF-A0A842XU86-F1
#
_entry.id   AF-A0A842XU86-F1
#
_cell.length_a   1.000
_cell.length_b   1.000
_cell.length_c   1.000
_cell.angle_alpha   90.00
_cell.angle_beta   90.00
_cell.angle_gamma   90.00
#
_symmetry.space_group_name_H-M   'P 1'
#
loop_
_entity.id
_entity.type
_entity.pdbx_description
1 polymer ?
#
loop_
_entity_poly.entity_id
_entity_poly.type
_entity_poly.pdbx_seq_one_letter_code
_entity_poly.pdbx_strand_id
1 'polypeptide(L)'
;MAKKGIGVWFFSSLTFVALMHLIDAISVLVFNSQIKLFQLYPFINEKLQAIMPNTYFWVSAIITFILWGITCAIAFENPVETFLNKILSDARKQGAVETQVLDEKSELLDAMNETVEMNNTLLAQVKDMTYNVRTEVKEIQPLTENVEKLKTELSRLKRGFKKFEENVKHPDKCPMCGKPILPEFKVCPYCGENLKLLPEAVIALKDYK
;
A
#
# COMPACT_ATOMS: atom_id res chain seq x y z
N MET A 1 41.74 -21.36 3.05
CA MET A 1 42.57 -21.08 1.85
C MET A 1 44.04 -21.41 2.09
N ALA A 2 44.72 -20.81 3.07
CA ALA A 2 46.16 -21.04 3.31
C ALA A 2 46.56 -22.52 3.54
N LYS A 3 45.82 -23.27 4.36
CA LYS A 3 46.11 -24.70 4.63
C LYS A 3 46.03 -25.59 3.40
N LYS A 4 45.08 -25.33 2.48
CA LYS A 4 44.97 -26.05 1.20
C LYS A 4 46.13 -25.70 0.27
N GLY A 5 46.48 -24.42 0.18
CA GLY A 5 47.62 -23.95 -0.62
C GLY A 5 48.94 -24.58 -0.19
N ILE A 6 49.18 -24.71 1.12
CA ILE A 6 50.37 -25.37 1.67
C ILE A 6 50.38 -26.86 1.31
N GLY A 7 49.23 -27.54 1.41
CA GLY A 7 49.10 -28.95 1.01
C GLY A 7 49.39 -29.16 -0.47
N VAL A 8 48.76 -28.39 -1.35
CA VAL A 8 49.00 -28.47 -2.80
C VAL A 8 50.47 -28.18 -3.13
N TRP A 9 51.07 -27.17 -2.51
CA TRP A 9 52.48 -26.84 -2.73
C TRP A 9 53.42 -27.98 -2.32
N PHE A 10 53.18 -28.58 -1.14
CA PHE A 10 53.98 -29.68 -0.64
C PHE A 10 53.86 -30.93 -1.53
N PHE A 11 52.64 -31.38 -1.81
CA PHE A 11 52.41 -32.58 -2.62
C PHE A 11 52.80 -32.38 -4.09
N SER A 12 52.65 -31.18 -4.65
CA SER A 12 53.13 -30.86 -6.01
C SER A 12 54.65 -30.93 -6.09
N SER A 13 55.37 -30.38 -5.09
CA SER A 13 56.83 -30.45 -5.02
C SER A 13 57.33 -31.90 -4.91
N LEU A 14 56.67 -32.71 -4.08
CA LEU A 14 56.94 -34.15 -3.96
C LEU A 14 56.65 -34.92 -5.25
N THR A 15 55.54 -34.60 -5.93
CA THR A 15 55.19 -35.20 -7.23
C THR A 15 56.25 -34.87 -8.28
N PHE A 16 56.77 -33.65 -8.29
CA PHE A 16 57.85 -33.26 -9.20
C PHE A 16 59.13 -34.06 -8.96
N VAL A 17 59.53 -34.25 -7.70
CA VAL A 17 60.69 -35.09 -7.36
C VAL A 17 60.47 -36.55 -7.77
N ALA A 18 59.28 -37.10 -7.51
CA ALA A 18 58.93 -38.46 -7.94
C ALA A 18 58.97 -38.61 -9.47
N LEU A 19 58.50 -37.59 -10.21
CA LEU A 19 58.55 -37.57 -11.67
C LEU A 19 59.99 -37.54 -12.20
N MET A 20 60.90 -36.81 -11.56
CA MET A 20 62.33 -36.83 -11.91
C MET A 20 62.94 -38.23 -11.75
N HIS A 21 62.59 -38.93 -10.66
CA HIS A 21 62.97 -40.33 -10.47
C HIS A 21 62.35 -41.26 -11.53
N LEU A 22 61.10 -41.01 -11.92
CA LEU A 22 60.45 -41.78 -12.98
C LEU A 22 61.12 -41.58 -14.35
N ILE A 23 61.51 -40.34 -14.68
CA ILE A 23 62.25 -40.03 -15.92
C ILE A 23 63.62 -40.71 -15.92
N ASP A 24 64.33 -40.69 -14.79
CA ASP A 24 65.61 -41.40 -14.63
C ASP A 24 65.42 -42.92 -14.76
N ALA A 25 64.38 -43.49 -14.16
CA ALA A 25 64.06 -44.91 -14.27
C ALA A 25 63.71 -45.33 -15.72
N ILE A 26 62.96 -44.50 -16.45
CA ILE A 26 62.68 -44.71 -17.88
C ILE A 26 63.99 -44.68 -18.68
N SER A 27 64.86 -43.70 -18.40
CA SER A 27 66.16 -43.57 -19.08
C SER A 27 67.05 -44.79 -18.85
N VAL A 28 67.09 -45.29 -17.61
CA VAL A 28 67.80 -46.52 -17.24
C VAL A 28 67.26 -47.74 -17.97
N LEU A 29 65.94 -47.90 -18.07
CA LEU A 29 65.33 -49.03 -18.77
C LEU A 29 65.56 -48.98 -20.29
N VAL A 30 65.49 -47.79 -20.89
CA VAL A 30 65.60 -47.61 -22.36
C VAL A 30 67.04 -47.66 -22.84
N PHE A 31 67.96 -47.01 -22.12
CA PHE A 31 69.36 -46.85 -22.55
C PHE A 31 70.33 -47.78 -21.81
N ASN A 32 69.83 -48.64 -20.92
CA ASN A 32 70.63 -49.53 -20.06
C ASN A 32 71.73 -48.78 -19.29
N SER A 33 71.46 -47.53 -18.92
CA SER A 33 72.38 -46.68 -18.16
C SER A 33 72.32 -46.98 -16.67
N GLN A 34 73.32 -46.56 -15.90
CA GLN A 34 73.26 -46.65 -14.43
C GLN A 34 72.29 -45.62 -13.85
N ILE A 35 71.69 -45.93 -12.69
CA ILE A 35 70.83 -45.01 -11.93
C ILE A 35 71.69 -43.90 -11.35
N LYS A 36 71.58 -42.69 -11.92
CA LYS A 36 72.42 -41.54 -11.52
C LYS A 36 71.82 -40.76 -10.36
N LEU A 37 70.48 -40.72 -10.25
CA LEU A 37 69.83 -39.87 -9.26
C LEU A 37 70.14 -40.27 -7.81
N PHE A 38 70.46 -41.55 -7.56
CA PHE A 38 70.85 -42.01 -6.21
C PHE A 38 72.16 -41.42 -5.70
N GLN A 39 73.04 -40.92 -6.60
CA GLN A 39 74.27 -40.24 -6.21
C GLN A 39 74.01 -38.92 -5.47
N LEU A 40 72.82 -38.32 -5.62
CA LEU A 40 72.42 -37.13 -4.87
C LEU A 40 72.07 -37.43 -3.40
N TYR A 41 71.95 -38.71 -3.02
CA TYR A 41 71.52 -39.13 -1.69
C TYR A 41 72.62 -39.92 -0.96
N PRO A 42 73.73 -39.27 -0.54
CA PRO A 42 74.95 -39.94 -0.10
C PRO A 42 74.74 -40.90 1.08
N PHE A 43 73.78 -40.64 1.96
CA PHE A 43 73.52 -41.45 3.15
C PHE A 43 72.73 -42.75 2.89
N ILE A 44 72.05 -42.85 1.75
CA ILE A 44 71.13 -43.95 1.42
C ILE A 44 71.50 -44.62 0.09
N ASN A 45 72.45 -44.05 -0.65
CA ASN A 45 72.90 -44.48 -1.96
C ASN A 45 73.34 -45.97 -1.98
N GLU A 46 74.13 -46.42 -1.01
CA GLU A 46 74.64 -47.81 -0.97
C GLU A 46 73.52 -48.86 -0.92
N LYS A 47 72.44 -48.59 -0.19
CA LYS A 47 71.29 -49.50 -0.10
C LYS A 47 70.37 -49.41 -1.31
N LEU A 48 70.29 -48.24 -1.94
CA LEU A 48 69.41 -47.99 -3.09
C LEU A 48 70.02 -48.46 -4.42
N GLN A 49 71.35 -48.46 -4.56
CA GLN A 49 72.03 -48.96 -5.76
C GLN A 49 71.87 -50.47 -6.00
N ALA A 50 71.49 -51.23 -4.96
CA ALA A 50 71.20 -52.66 -5.08
C ALA A 50 69.82 -52.96 -5.71
N ILE A 51 69.00 -51.95 -6.00
CA ILE A 51 67.65 -52.13 -6.55
C ILE A 51 67.74 -52.43 -8.05
N MET A 52 67.00 -53.46 -8.49
CA MET A 52 66.87 -53.78 -9.91
C MET A 52 66.18 -52.65 -10.69
N PRO A 53 66.63 -52.32 -11.91
CA PRO A 53 66.03 -51.26 -12.74
C PRO A 53 64.51 -51.34 -12.91
N ASN A 54 63.97 -52.54 -13.09
CA ASN A 54 62.53 -52.75 -13.24
C ASN A 54 61.77 -52.40 -11.94
N THR A 55 62.30 -52.79 -10.79
CA THR A 55 61.70 -52.46 -9.48
C THR A 55 61.75 -50.96 -9.24
N TYR A 56 62.86 -50.30 -9.57
CA TYR A 56 62.99 -48.84 -9.46
C TYR A 56 61.93 -48.12 -10.30
N PHE A 57 61.73 -48.53 -11.55
CA PHE A 57 60.68 -47.97 -12.41
C PHE A 57 59.27 -48.11 -11.82
N TRP A 58 58.87 -49.31 -11.42
CA TRP A 58 57.52 -49.52 -10.87
C TRP A 58 57.29 -48.75 -9.58
N VAL A 59 58.28 -48.68 -8.69
CA VAL A 59 58.20 -47.90 -7.45
C VAL A 59 58.05 -46.41 -7.75
N SER A 60 58.90 -45.86 -8.63
CA SER A 60 58.81 -44.44 -9.02
C SER A 60 57.49 -44.11 -9.72
N ALA A 61 56.97 -45.01 -10.56
CA ALA A 61 55.70 -44.83 -11.25
C ALA A 61 54.54 -44.79 -10.25
N ILE A 62 54.44 -45.78 -9.35
CA ILE A 62 53.38 -45.85 -8.33
C ILE A 62 53.41 -44.61 -7.43
N ILE A 63 54.58 -44.22 -6.94
CA ILE A 63 54.73 -43.05 -6.09
C ILE A 63 54.29 -41.77 -6.81
N THR A 64 54.67 -41.61 -8.09
CA THR A 64 54.27 -40.46 -8.90
C THR A 64 52.75 -40.39 -9.06
N PHE A 65 52.09 -41.50 -9.40
CA PHE A 65 50.63 -41.53 -9.56
C PHE A 65 49.87 -41.27 -8.25
N ILE A 66 50.35 -41.82 -7.12
CA ILE A 66 49.73 -41.60 -5.82
C ILE A 66 49.84 -40.12 -5.42
N LEU A 67 51.04 -39.55 -5.48
CA LEU A 67 51.27 -38.15 -5.10
C LEU A 67 50.52 -37.18 -6.02
N TRP A 68 50.49 -37.47 -7.32
CA TRP A 68 49.70 -36.70 -8.28
C TRP A 68 48.20 -36.81 -7.98
N GLY A 69 47.70 -38.02 -7.72
CA GLY A 69 46.31 -38.26 -7.35
C GLY A 69 45.89 -37.51 -6.09
N ILE A 70 46.72 -37.53 -5.04
CA ILE A 70 46.50 -36.77 -3.80
C ILE A 70 46.52 -35.26 -4.08
N THR A 71 47.47 -34.78 -4.88
CA THR A 71 47.56 -33.36 -5.27
C THR A 71 46.27 -32.91 -5.99
N CYS A 72 45.78 -33.71 -6.94
CA CYS A 72 44.53 -33.47 -7.64
C CYS A 72 43.34 -33.50 -6.69
N ALA A 73 43.25 -34.48 -5.79
CA ALA A 73 42.17 -34.54 -4.82
C ALA A 73 42.10 -33.28 -3.95
N ILE A 74 43.24 -32.82 -3.42
CA ILE A 74 43.31 -31.61 -2.58
C ILE A 74 43.02 -30.33 -3.40
N ALA A 75 43.53 -30.26 -4.64
CA ALA A 75 43.36 -29.09 -5.51
C ALA A 75 41.92 -28.96 -6.04
N PHE A 76 41.28 -30.08 -6.37
CA PHE A 76 39.93 -30.14 -6.93
C PHE A 76 38.84 -30.41 -5.89
N GLU A 77 39.19 -30.63 -4.62
CA GLU A 77 38.21 -30.67 -3.53
C GLU A 77 37.49 -29.31 -3.39
N ASN A 78 36.28 -29.32 -3.95
CA ASN A 78 35.10 -28.50 -3.65
C ASN A 78 34.93 -27.11 -4.27
N PRO A 79 35.27 -26.84 -5.54
CA PRO A 79 34.62 -25.74 -6.26
C PRO A 79 33.16 -26.08 -6.58
N VAL A 80 32.87 -27.33 -6.98
CA VAL A 80 31.52 -27.77 -7.39
C VAL A 80 30.58 -27.90 -6.20
N GLU A 81 31.01 -28.52 -5.10
CA GLU A 81 30.18 -28.62 -3.89
C GLU A 81 29.90 -27.24 -3.27
N THR A 82 30.88 -26.34 -3.26
CA THR A 82 30.69 -24.95 -2.81
C THR A 82 29.70 -24.20 -3.71
N PHE A 83 29.80 -24.41 -5.02
CA PHE A 83 28.88 -23.81 -5.99
C PHE A 83 27.45 -24.36 -5.86
N LEU A 84 27.29 -25.68 -5.72
CA LEU A 84 25.99 -26.34 -5.49
C LEU A 84 25.36 -25.89 -4.17
N ASN A 85 26.14 -25.86 -3.08
CA ASN A 85 25.66 -25.38 -1.78
C ASN A 85 25.24 -23.92 -1.85
N LYS A 86 25.98 -23.09 -2.59
CA LYS A 86 25.62 -21.69 -2.82
C LYS A 86 24.31 -21.58 -3.59
N ILE A 87 24.16 -22.27 -4.72
CA ILE A 87 22.92 -22.28 -5.51
C ILE A 87 21.73 -22.76 -4.69
N LEU A 88 21.87 -23.87 -3.95
CA LEU A 88 20.81 -24.38 -3.08
C LEU A 88 20.43 -23.38 -2.00
N SER A 89 21.42 -22.71 -1.39
CA SER A 89 21.17 -21.70 -0.38
C SER A 89 20.49 -20.45 -0.94
N ASP A 90 20.88 -20.01 -2.14
CA ASP A 90 20.31 -18.85 -2.81
C ASP A 90 18.86 -19.15 -3.27
N ALA A 91 18.62 -20.34 -3.83
CA ALA A 91 17.28 -20.80 -4.19
C ALA A 91 16.35 -20.90 -2.97
N ARG A 92 16.85 -21.41 -1.83
CA ARG A 92 16.07 -21.48 -0.59
C ARG A 92 15.74 -20.09 -0.04
N LYS A 93 16.68 -19.16 -0.09
CA LYS A 93 16.44 -17.77 0.32
C LYS A 93 15.40 -17.10 -0.58
N GLN A 94 15.50 -17.31 -1.89
CA GLN A 94 14.53 -16.74 -2.83
C GLN A 94 13.11 -17.26 -2.54
N GLY A 95 12.95 -18.58 -2.32
CA GLY A 95 11.65 -19.15 -1.95
C GLY A 95 11.10 -18.56 -0.65
N ALA A 96 11.93 -18.38 0.38
CA ALA A 96 11.50 -17.78 1.64
C ALA A 96 11.06 -16.31 1.48
N VAL A 97 11.77 -15.53 0.67
CA VAL A 97 11.42 -14.14 0.36
C VAL A 97 10.11 -14.07 -0.44
N GLU A 98 9.93 -14.95 -1.43
CA GLU A 98 8.70 -15.02 -2.21
C GLU A 98 7.49 -15.38 -1.34
N THR A 99 7.62 -16.31 -0.39
CA THR A 99 6.58 -16.61 0.60
C THR A 99 6.26 -15.40 1.47
N GLN A 100 7.28 -14.72 2.00
CA GLN A 100 7.07 -13.53 2.85
C GLN A 100 6.34 -12.39 2.08
N VAL A 101 6.70 -12.17 0.82
CA VAL A 101 6.04 -11.17 -0.04
C VAL A 101 4.61 -11.58 -0.39
N LEU A 102 4.35 -12.88 -0.57
CA LEU A 102 3.00 -13.40 -0.78
C LEU A 102 2.12 -13.21 0.46
N ASP A 103 2.65 -13.48 1.65
CA ASP A 103 1.93 -13.29 2.91
C ASP A 103 1.61 -11.80 3.13
N GLU A 104 2.56 -10.89 2.91
CA GLU A 104 2.34 -9.43 2.99
C GLU A 104 1.27 -8.96 1.99
N LYS A 105 1.30 -9.48 0.75
CA LYS A 105 0.26 -9.17 -0.24
C LYS A 105 -1.11 -9.72 0.15
N SER A 106 -1.15 -10.89 0.78
CA SER A 106 -2.39 -11.49 1.29
C SER A 106 -3.00 -10.62 2.38
N GLU A 107 -2.19 -10.20 3.36
CA GLU A 107 -2.65 -9.30 4.44
C GLU A 107 -3.18 -7.97 3.90
N LEU A 108 -2.53 -7.41 2.88
CA LEU A 108 -3.00 -6.19 2.21
C LEU A 108 -4.33 -6.39 1.50
N LEU A 109 -4.52 -7.54 0.84
CA LEU A 109 -5.78 -7.92 0.20
C LEU A 109 -6.91 -8.08 1.22
N ASP A 110 -6.62 -8.67 2.38
CA ASP A 110 -7.60 -8.82 3.47
C ASP A 110 -8.01 -7.44 4.03
N ALA A 111 -7.05 -6.54 4.28
CA ALA A 111 -7.34 -5.18 4.72
C ALA A 111 -8.15 -4.37 3.69
N MET A 112 -7.88 -4.57 2.39
CA MET A 112 -8.68 -3.98 1.32
C MET A 112 -10.11 -4.53 1.33
N ASN A 113 -10.28 -5.83 1.51
CA ASN A 113 -11.60 -6.47 1.58
C ASN A 113 -12.43 -5.93 2.75
N GLU A 114 -11.84 -5.83 3.95
CA GLU A 114 -12.49 -5.23 5.12
C GLU A 114 -12.89 -3.77 4.86
N THR A 115 -12.02 -2.99 4.21
CA THR A 115 -12.32 -1.59 3.86
C THR A 115 -13.50 -1.49 2.89
N VAL A 116 -13.57 -2.38 1.89
CA VAL A 116 -14.68 -2.43 0.92
C VAL A 116 -15.98 -2.80 1.63
N GLU A 117 -15.95 -3.79 2.52
CA GLU A 117 -17.11 -4.19 3.31
C GLU A 117 -17.62 -3.04 4.18
N MET A 118 -16.73 -2.36 4.91
CA MET A 118 -17.07 -1.18 5.71
C MET A 118 -17.68 -0.08 4.84
N ASN A 119 -17.08 0.25 3.70
CA ASN A 119 -17.62 1.25 2.78
C ASN A 119 -19.02 0.86 2.25
N ASN A 120 -19.26 -0.42 1.98
CA ASN A 120 -20.56 -0.90 1.54
C ASN A 120 -21.63 -0.75 2.64
N THR A 121 -21.28 -1.04 3.90
CA THR A 121 -22.22 -0.82 5.03
C THR A 121 -22.53 0.66 5.24
N LEU A 122 -21.53 1.54 5.14
CA LEU A 122 -21.72 2.99 5.21
C LEU A 122 -22.61 3.49 4.06
N LEU A 123 -22.40 3.01 2.83
CA LEU A 123 -23.24 3.34 1.69
C LEU A 123 -24.70 2.91 1.90
N ALA A 124 -24.92 1.74 2.49
CA ALA A 124 -26.27 1.28 2.85
C ALA A 124 -26.95 2.21 3.86
N GLN A 125 -26.22 2.64 4.90
CA GLN A 125 -26.74 3.59 5.89
C GLN A 125 -27.04 4.96 5.29
N VAL A 126 -26.14 5.49 4.45
CA VAL A 126 -26.35 6.77 3.74
C VAL A 126 -27.56 6.69 2.82
N LYS A 127 -27.75 5.56 2.13
CA LYS A 127 -28.92 5.32 1.29
C LYS A 127 -30.21 5.38 2.12
N ASP A 128 -30.26 4.68 3.25
CA ASP A 128 -31.42 4.69 4.16
C ASP A 128 -31.73 6.10 4.68
N MET A 129 -30.70 6.80 5.14
CA MET A 129 -30.84 8.19 5.58
C MET A 129 -31.37 9.10 4.47
N THR A 130 -30.92 8.90 3.24
CA THR A 130 -31.40 9.64 2.06
C THR A 130 -32.88 9.35 1.79
N TYR A 131 -33.34 8.10 1.94
CA TYR A 131 -34.76 7.76 1.82
C TYR A 131 -35.61 8.41 2.92
N ASN A 132 -35.13 8.42 4.16
CA ASN A 132 -35.83 9.05 5.27
C ASN A 132 -35.95 10.56 5.05
N VAL A 133 -34.84 11.25 4.76
CA VAL A 133 -34.85 12.70 4.47
C VAL A 133 -35.77 13.02 3.30
N ARG A 134 -35.72 12.22 2.21
CA ARG A 134 -36.63 12.41 1.07
C ARG A 134 -38.10 12.28 1.48
N THR A 135 -38.41 11.38 2.40
CA THR A 135 -39.78 11.17 2.90
C THR A 135 -40.21 12.37 3.75
N GLU A 136 -39.40 12.80 4.69
CA GLU A 136 -39.68 14.00 5.51
C GLU A 136 -39.85 15.27 4.65
N VAL A 137 -39.01 15.45 3.63
CA VAL A 137 -39.15 16.58 2.69
C VAL A 137 -40.48 16.54 1.94
N LYS A 138 -40.97 15.35 1.54
CA LYS A 138 -42.29 15.20 0.92
C LYS A 138 -43.42 15.56 1.88
N GLU A 139 -43.27 15.29 3.17
CA GLU A 139 -44.27 15.65 4.19
C GLU A 139 -44.31 17.16 4.47
N ILE A 140 -43.16 17.86 4.34
CA ILE A 140 -43.07 19.32 4.53
C ILE A 140 -43.48 20.11 3.27
N GLN A 141 -43.47 19.46 2.09
CA GLN A 141 -43.89 20.07 0.82
C GLN A 141 -45.26 20.79 0.88
N PRO A 142 -46.35 20.19 1.39
CA PRO A 142 -47.64 20.87 1.51
C PRO A 142 -47.61 22.04 2.51
N LEU A 143 -46.78 21.99 3.56
CA LEU A 143 -46.60 23.14 4.45
C LEU A 143 -46.03 24.33 3.70
N THR A 144 -45.06 24.09 2.80
CA THR A 144 -44.43 25.14 1.99
C THR A 144 -45.47 25.82 1.07
N GLU A 145 -46.34 25.03 0.43
CA GLU A 145 -47.44 25.55 -0.39
C GLU A 145 -48.46 26.36 0.44
N ASN A 146 -48.80 25.87 1.63
CA ASN A 146 -49.70 26.57 2.55
C ASN A 146 -49.11 27.89 3.06
N VAL A 147 -47.80 27.94 3.33
CA VAL A 147 -47.10 29.18 3.73
C VAL A 147 -47.14 30.22 2.62
N GLU A 148 -46.91 29.83 1.36
CA GLU A 148 -47.04 30.75 0.23
C GLU A 148 -48.50 31.22 0.07
N LYS A 149 -49.49 30.34 0.23
CA LYS A 149 -50.91 30.75 0.22
C LYS A 149 -51.22 31.75 1.32
N LEU A 150 -50.80 31.48 2.57
CA LEU A 150 -50.97 32.40 3.69
C LEU A 150 -50.30 33.76 3.44
N LYS A 151 -49.10 33.78 2.88
CA LYS A 151 -48.38 35.00 2.50
C LYS A 151 -49.14 35.82 1.46
N THR A 152 -49.80 35.17 0.50
CA THR A 152 -50.65 35.88 -0.48
C THR A 152 -51.92 36.47 0.16
N GLU A 153 -52.58 35.72 1.06
CA GLU A 153 -53.75 36.19 1.79
C GLU A 153 -53.40 37.33 2.75
N LEU A 154 -52.27 37.25 3.44
CA LEU A 154 -51.75 38.32 4.31
C LEU A 154 -51.42 39.58 3.50
N SER A 155 -50.89 39.42 2.29
CA SER A 155 -50.65 40.53 1.35
C SER A 155 -51.96 41.16 0.86
N ARG A 156 -53.00 40.37 0.62
CA ARG A 156 -54.37 40.86 0.31
C ARG A 156 -54.96 41.62 1.49
N LEU A 157 -54.89 41.05 2.69
CA LEU A 157 -55.39 41.64 3.92
C LEU A 157 -54.70 42.98 4.20
N LYS A 158 -53.37 43.04 4.08
CA LYS A 158 -52.58 44.28 4.20
C LYS A 158 -53.06 45.37 3.24
N ARG A 159 -53.42 45.00 2.00
CA ARG A 159 -53.98 45.93 1.01
C ARG A 159 -55.38 46.40 1.42
N GLY A 160 -56.20 45.51 1.98
CA GLY A 160 -57.51 45.84 2.55
C GLY A 160 -57.42 46.82 3.71
N PHE A 161 -56.51 46.58 4.66
CA PHE A 161 -56.24 47.48 5.78
C PHE A 161 -55.77 48.86 5.29
N LYS A 162 -54.88 48.94 4.31
CA LYS A 162 -54.45 50.22 3.74
C LYS A 162 -55.64 51.01 3.17
N LYS A 163 -56.54 50.33 2.46
CA LYS A 163 -57.78 50.96 1.91
C LYS A 163 -58.72 51.44 3.02
N PHE A 164 -58.85 50.65 4.09
CA PHE A 164 -59.66 51.04 5.25
C PHE A 164 -59.03 52.23 6.00
N GLU A 165 -57.71 52.22 6.21
CA GLU A 165 -56.96 53.31 6.82
C GLU A 165 -57.09 54.61 6.00
N GLU A 166 -57.02 54.53 4.66
CA GLU A 166 -57.28 55.67 3.77
C GLU A 166 -58.71 56.22 3.95
N ASN A 167 -59.71 55.35 4.09
CA ASN A 167 -61.09 55.76 4.34
C ASN A 167 -61.30 56.38 5.73
N VAL A 168 -60.62 55.86 6.76
CA VAL A 168 -60.72 56.37 8.15
C VAL A 168 -59.95 57.67 8.33
N LYS A 169 -58.83 57.87 7.62
CA LYS A 169 -58.05 59.12 7.65
C LYS A 169 -58.73 60.29 6.93
N HIS A 170 -59.79 60.04 6.15
CA HIS A 170 -60.59 61.08 5.51
C HIS A 170 -62.05 61.02 6.03
N PRO A 171 -62.29 61.27 7.34
CA PRO A 171 -63.65 61.35 7.89
C PRO A 171 -64.45 62.53 7.31
N ASP A 172 -63.76 63.43 6.59
CA ASP A 172 -64.33 64.60 5.94
C ASP A 172 -65.10 64.28 4.66
N LYS A 173 -65.45 63.01 4.37
CA LYS A 173 -66.25 62.63 3.19
C LYS A 173 -67.36 61.65 3.58
N CYS A 174 -68.55 61.86 3.04
CA CYS A 174 -69.68 60.97 3.28
C CYS A 174 -69.37 59.58 2.70
N PRO A 175 -69.51 58.50 3.48
CA PRO A 175 -69.21 57.14 3.03
C PRO A 175 -70.17 56.63 1.93
N MET A 176 -71.34 57.25 1.76
CA MET A 176 -72.34 56.86 0.75
C MET A 176 -72.18 57.65 -0.56
N CYS A 177 -72.09 58.98 -0.49
CA CYS A 177 -72.05 59.83 -1.70
C CYS A 177 -70.67 60.42 -2.04
N GLY A 178 -69.65 60.23 -1.19
CA GLY A 178 -68.27 60.66 -1.43
C GLY A 178 -68.02 62.18 -1.38
N LYS A 179 -69.05 63.00 -1.14
CA LYS A 179 -68.92 64.46 -1.02
C LYS A 179 -68.33 64.86 0.34
N PRO A 180 -67.57 65.96 0.41
CA PRO A 180 -66.92 66.37 1.65
C PRO A 180 -67.96 66.79 2.70
N ILE A 181 -67.78 66.37 3.94
CA ILE A 181 -68.64 66.66 5.09
C ILE A 181 -67.80 67.20 6.23
N LEU A 182 -68.33 68.17 6.97
CA LEU A 182 -67.69 68.65 8.19
C LEU A 182 -68.01 67.67 9.35
N PRO A 183 -67.10 67.47 10.32
CA PRO A 183 -67.24 66.49 11.41
C PRO A 183 -68.49 66.67 12.30
N GLU A 184 -69.14 67.82 12.25
CA GLU A 184 -70.28 68.18 13.12
C GLU A 184 -71.63 67.68 12.59
N PHE A 185 -71.71 67.23 11.33
CA PHE A 185 -72.96 66.80 10.72
C PHE A 185 -73.32 65.36 11.11
N LYS A 186 -74.46 65.20 11.81
CA LYS A 186 -75.02 63.88 12.17
C LYS A 186 -75.67 63.15 10.98
N VAL A 187 -76.01 63.88 9.92
CA VAL A 187 -76.66 63.39 8.70
C VAL A 187 -75.99 64.08 7.52
N CYS A 188 -75.69 63.36 6.44
CA CYS A 188 -75.06 63.94 5.27
C CYS A 188 -76.00 64.96 4.60
N PRO A 189 -75.59 66.23 4.42
CA PRO A 189 -76.44 67.27 3.83
C PRO A 189 -76.71 67.05 2.33
N TYR A 190 -75.99 66.16 1.67
CA TYR A 190 -76.11 65.93 0.22
C TYR A 190 -76.97 64.73 -0.16
N CYS A 191 -76.99 63.67 0.66
CA CYS A 191 -77.72 62.43 0.35
C CYS A 191 -78.68 61.98 1.45
N GLY A 192 -78.71 62.64 2.61
CA GLY A 192 -79.60 62.30 3.71
C GLY A 192 -79.19 61.07 4.53
N GLU A 193 -78.03 60.46 4.26
CA GLU A 193 -77.55 59.28 4.98
C GLU A 193 -77.15 59.60 6.43
N ASN A 194 -77.48 58.71 7.37
CA ASN A 194 -77.16 58.91 8.78
C ASN A 194 -75.67 58.60 9.02
N LEU A 195 -74.90 59.59 9.47
CA LEU A 195 -73.45 59.45 9.69
C LEU A 195 -73.10 58.83 11.04
N LYS A 196 -74.11 58.35 11.78
CA LYS A 196 -73.98 57.61 13.05
C LYS A 196 -73.39 56.20 12.86
N LEU A 197 -72.19 56.11 12.32
CA LEU A 197 -71.32 54.93 12.40
C LEU A 197 -69.86 55.34 12.61
N LEU A 198 -69.62 56.40 13.37
CA LEU A 198 -68.35 56.54 14.09
C LEU A 198 -68.59 56.01 15.50
N PRO A 199 -68.11 54.80 15.84
CA PRO A 199 -68.06 54.37 17.22
C PRO A 199 -67.28 55.42 18.00
N GLU A 200 -67.94 56.02 18.99
CA GLU A 200 -67.26 56.69 20.09
C GLU A 200 -66.21 55.73 20.66
N ALA A 201 -64.97 56.22 20.71
CA ALA A 201 -63.82 55.63 21.37
C ALA A 201 -63.51 54.16 21.04
N VAL A 202 -62.64 53.95 20.04
CA VAL A 202 -61.75 52.79 20.05
C VAL A 202 -60.91 52.87 21.34
N ILE A 203 -61.27 52.07 22.33
CA ILE A 203 -60.47 51.85 23.54
C ILE A 203 -59.09 51.41 23.07
N ALA A 204 -58.07 52.17 23.48
CA ALA A 204 -56.68 51.82 23.22
C ALA A 204 -56.40 50.43 23.82
N LEU A 205 -56.02 49.47 22.97
CA LEU A 205 -55.48 48.17 23.35
C LEU A 205 -54.12 48.40 24.06
N LYS A 206 -54.17 48.82 25.33
CA LYS A 206 -53.02 48.86 26.24
C LYS A 206 -53.11 47.84 27.38
N ASP A 207 -54.16 47.03 27.43
CA ASP A 207 -54.34 45.99 28.44
C ASP A 207 -54.50 44.61 27.80
N TYR A 208 -53.43 44.09 27.20
CA TYR A 208 -53.23 42.65 27.09
C TYR A 208 -51.82 42.33 27.59
N LYS A 209 -51.78 41.73 28.78
CA LYS A 209 -50.61 41.12 29.41
C LYS A 209 -50.47 39.68 28.91
#